data_AF-A0A2K8T6A6-F1
#
_entry.id   AF-A0A2K8T6A6-F1
#
_cell.length_a   1.000
_cell.length_b   1.000
_cell.length_c   1.000
_cell.angle_alpha   90.00
_cell.angle_beta   90.00
_cell.angle_gamma   90.00
#
_symmetry.space_group_name_H-M   'P 1'
#
loop_
_entity.id
_entity.type
_entity.pdbx_description
1 polymer ?
#
loop_
_entity_poly.entity_id
_entity_poly.type
_entity_poly.pdbx_seq_one_letter_code
_entity_poly.pdbx_strand_id
1 'polypeptide(L)'
;MDFRLDPNAKAEELWQPEGASYYNGELILQPQQRWTQQQKLELLDWHPMFTGKCPQCGAFFDRDYTSRVHWDCECGWMDDSI
;
A
#
# COMPACT_ATOMS: atom_id res chain seq x y z
N MET A 1 -11.26 -40.42 -1.37
CA MET A 1 -10.42 -39.56 -0.51
C MET A 1 -11.34 -38.54 0.11
N ASP A 2 -11.47 -38.54 1.44
CA ASP A 2 -12.38 -37.68 2.19
C ASP A 2 -11.61 -36.42 2.59
N PHE A 3 -11.91 -35.27 1.97
CA PHE A 3 -11.19 -34.00 2.16
C PHE A 3 -11.76 -33.14 3.29
N ARG A 4 -12.46 -33.76 4.25
CA ARG A 4 -13.02 -33.03 5.39
C ARG A 4 -11.88 -32.60 6.31
N LEU A 5 -11.66 -31.29 6.42
CA LEU A 5 -10.75 -30.69 7.41
C LEU A 5 -11.18 -31.15 8.81
N ASP A 6 -10.27 -31.75 9.55
CA ASP A 6 -10.56 -32.23 10.91
C ASP A 6 -10.92 -31.03 11.80
N PRO A 7 -12.15 -30.96 12.35
CA PRO A 7 -12.60 -29.82 13.14
C PRO A 7 -11.85 -29.68 14.48
N ASN A 8 -11.04 -30.68 14.85
CA ASN A 8 -10.23 -30.70 16.05
C ASN A 8 -8.73 -30.46 15.77
N ALA A 9 -8.38 -30.10 14.53
CA ALA A 9 -7.02 -29.65 14.19
C ALA A 9 -6.71 -28.36 14.95
N LYS A 10 -5.86 -28.47 15.98
CA LYS A 10 -5.33 -27.30 16.68
C LYS A 10 -4.52 -26.47 15.68
N ALA A 11 -4.88 -25.20 15.50
CA ALA A 11 -4.04 -24.25 14.81
C ALA A 11 -2.67 -24.25 15.50
N GLU A 12 -1.65 -24.78 14.83
CA GLU A 12 -0.27 -24.71 15.32
C GLU A 12 0.07 -23.23 15.54
N GLU A 13 0.41 -22.87 16.78
CA GLU A 13 0.80 -21.53 17.16
C GLU A 13 2.20 -21.23 16.59
N LEU A 14 2.26 -21.00 15.28
CA LEU A 14 3.46 -20.59 14.57
C LEU A 14 3.88 -19.23 15.11
N TRP A 15 5.03 -19.19 15.77
CA TRP A 15 5.63 -17.97 16.28
C TRP A 15 5.91 -17.00 15.12
N GLN A 16 5.48 -15.74 15.26
CA GLN A 16 5.67 -14.67 14.27
C GLN A 16 6.41 -13.49 14.91
N PRO A 17 7.57 -13.04 14.37
CA PRO A 17 8.18 -11.80 14.81
C PRO A 17 7.35 -10.57 14.35
N GLU A 18 7.43 -9.47 15.09
CA GLU A 18 6.72 -8.23 14.77
C GLU A 18 7.10 -7.73 13.37
N GLY A 19 6.12 -7.65 12.47
CA GLY A 19 6.31 -7.22 11.08
C GLY A 19 6.60 -8.35 10.08
N ALA A 20 6.56 -9.63 10.48
CA ALA A 20 6.62 -10.76 9.57
C ALA A 20 5.30 -11.54 9.53
N SER A 21 5.01 -12.17 8.39
CA SER A 21 3.82 -13.01 8.22
C SER A 21 4.16 -14.22 7.36
N TYR A 22 3.57 -15.36 7.69
CA TYR A 22 3.71 -16.57 6.88
C TYR A 22 2.79 -16.51 5.68
N TYR A 23 3.34 -16.60 4.47
CA TYR A 23 2.59 -16.73 3.22
C TYR A 23 3.06 -17.99 2.51
N ASN A 24 2.14 -18.93 2.27
CA ASN A 24 2.45 -20.23 1.66
C ASN A 24 3.58 -21.02 2.37
N GLY A 25 3.69 -20.88 3.70
CA GLY A 25 4.73 -21.53 4.50
C GLY A 25 6.09 -20.81 4.53
N GLU A 26 6.24 -19.69 3.82
CA GLU A 26 7.44 -18.88 3.83
C GLU A 26 7.24 -17.63 4.71
N LEU A 27 8.25 -17.29 5.52
CA LEU A 27 8.21 -16.11 6.38
C LEU A 27 8.54 -14.88 5.54
N ILE A 28 7.53 -14.06 5.26
CA ILE A 28 7.69 -12.81 4.52
C ILE A 28 7.74 -11.66 5.51
N LEU A 29 8.81 -10.87 5.45
CA LEU A 29 8.84 -9.57 6.11
C LEU A 29 7.89 -8.64 5.36
N GLN A 30 6.83 -8.19 6.04
CA GLN A 30 5.98 -7.17 5.44
C GLN A 30 6.81 -5.89 5.29
N PRO A 31 6.88 -5.30 4.08
CA PRO A 31 7.49 -3.99 3.93
C PRO A 31 6.80 -3.06 4.92
N GLN A 32 7.58 -2.38 5.76
CA GLN A 32 7.03 -1.51 6.79
C GLN A 32 6.13 -0.49 6.11
N GLN A 33 4.82 -0.67 6.27
CA GLN A 33 3.85 0.22 5.66
C GLN A 33 3.96 1.54 6.41
N ARG A 34 4.59 2.52 5.76
CA ARG A 34 4.74 3.88 6.28
C ARG A 34 3.39 4.52 6.60
N TRP A 35 2.33 4.07 5.95
CA TRP A 35 0.98 4.61 6.07
C TRP A 35 0.02 3.58 6.65
N THR A 36 -0.76 4.03 7.63
CA THR A 36 -1.91 3.28 8.13
C THR A 36 -2.96 3.09 7.03
N GLN A 37 -3.89 2.15 7.21
CA GLN A 37 -4.96 1.92 6.23
C GLN A 37 -5.77 3.19 5.95
N GLN A 38 -6.06 3.98 6.98
CA GLN A 38 -6.80 5.24 6.84
C GLN A 38 -6.02 6.26 6.01
N GLN A 39 -4.74 6.44 6.29
CA GLN A 39 -3.89 7.36 5.52
C GLN A 39 -3.84 6.95 4.04
N LYS A 40 -3.75 5.65 3.76
CA LYS A 40 -3.82 5.13 2.38
C LYS A 40 -5.12 5.44 1.67
N LEU A 41 -6.24 5.37 2.38
CA LEU A 41 -7.54 5.75 1.83
C LEU A 41 -7.54 7.24 1.49
N GLU A 42 -7.03 8.09 2.39
CA GLU A 42 -6.97 9.54 2.15
C GLU A 42 -6.14 9.88 0.90
N LEU A 43 -5.05 9.17 0.63
CA LEU A 43 -4.24 9.38 -0.57
C LEU A 43 -5.01 9.18 -1.88
N LEU A 44 -6.00 8.28 -1.91
CA LEU A 44 -6.83 8.07 -3.10
C LEU A 44 -7.64 9.33 -3.45
N ASP A 45 -7.97 10.16 -2.45
CA ASP A 45 -8.80 11.35 -2.61
C ASP A 45 -8.02 12.61 -2.99
N TRP A 46 -6.75 12.73 -2.59
CA TRP A 46 -5.98 13.97 -2.79
C TRP A 46 -4.73 13.80 -3.65
N HIS A 47 -4.14 12.61 -3.72
CA HIS A 47 -2.83 12.44 -4.33
C HIS A 47 -2.92 12.47 -5.87
N PRO A 48 -2.05 13.24 -6.56
CA PRO A 48 -2.06 13.32 -8.01
C PRO A 48 -1.92 12.00 -8.76
N MET A 49 -1.25 11.01 -8.16
CA MET A 49 -1.14 9.65 -8.70
C MET A 49 -2.51 9.00 -8.95
N PHE A 50 -3.52 9.33 -8.14
CA PHE A 50 -4.88 8.79 -8.27
C PHE A 50 -5.85 9.80 -8.88
N THR A 51 -5.74 11.07 -8.52
CA THR A 51 -6.69 12.12 -8.94
C THR A 51 -6.29 12.82 -10.24
N GLY A 52 -5.01 12.74 -10.63
CA GLY A 52 -4.43 13.48 -11.75
C GLY A 52 -4.33 14.99 -11.51
N LYS A 53 -4.55 15.48 -10.28
CA LYS A 53 -4.60 16.90 -9.95
C LYS A 53 -3.76 17.23 -8.74
N CYS A 54 -3.16 18.42 -8.74
CA CYS A 54 -2.47 18.95 -7.58
C CYS A 54 -3.47 19.22 -6.45
N PRO A 55 -3.22 18.73 -5.22
CA PRO A 55 -4.12 18.97 -4.08
C PRO A 55 -4.15 20.43 -3.65
N GLN A 56 -3.10 21.21 -3.96
CA GLN A 56 -2.96 22.59 -3.51
C GLN A 56 -3.59 23.61 -4.49
N CYS A 57 -3.33 23.47 -5.79
CA CYS A 57 -3.81 24.43 -6.79
C CYS A 57 -4.86 23.86 -7.76
N GLY A 58 -5.11 22.55 -7.74
CA GLY A 58 -6.03 21.88 -8.66
C GLY A 58 -5.55 21.77 -10.11
N ALA A 59 -4.29 22.14 -10.39
CA ALA A 59 -3.70 21.97 -11.71
C ALA A 59 -3.66 20.51 -12.12
N PHE A 60 -3.92 20.24 -13.40
CA PHE A 60 -3.88 18.89 -13.95
C PHE A 60 -2.43 18.50 -14.27
N PHE A 61 -2.05 17.28 -13.90
CA PHE A 61 -0.81 16.67 -14.37
C PHE A 61 -1.05 16.04 -15.74
N ASP A 62 -0.12 16.30 -16.67
CA ASP A 62 -0.20 15.74 -18.02
C ASP A 62 -0.08 14.20 -18.01
N ARG A 63 -0.67 13.56 -19.03
CA ARG A 63 -1.17 12.18 -19.03
C ARG A 63 -0.11 11.07 -19.09
N ASP A 64 1.17 11.36 -18.93
CA ASP A 64 2.25 10.36 -18.80
C ASP A 64 2.42 9.85 -17.35
N TYR A 65 1.29 9.63 -16.66
CA TYR A 65 1.22 9.36 -15.23
C TYR A 65 1.71 7.97 -14.81
N THR A 66 1.85 7.02 -15.75
CA THR A 66 2.16 5.61 -15.42
C THR A 66 3.61 5.39 -14.99
N SER A 67 4.50 6.36 -15.23
CA SER A 67 5.94 6.22 -14.97
C SER A 67 6.51 7.37 -14.14
N ARG A 68 5.65 8.23 -13.58
CA ARG A 68 6.08 9.46 -12.91
C ARG A 68 6.35 9.19 -11.43
N VAL A 69 7.62 9.20 -11.07
CA VAL A 69 8.11 9.02 -9.68
C VAL A 69 8.07 10.33 -8.89
N HIS A 70 8.16 11.48 -9.57
CA HIS A 70 8.19 12.81 -8.94
C HIS A 70 6.97 13.65 -9.34
N TRP A 71 6.23 14.09 -8.34
CA TRP A 71 5.01 14.87 -8.52
C TRP A 71 5.23 16.33 -8.12
N ASP A 72 5.97 17.04 -8.96
CA ASP A 72 6.24 18.47 -8.75
C ASP A 72 5.22 19.33 -9.50
N CYS A 73 4.55 20.20 -8.76
CA CYS A 73 3.63 21.18 -9.30
C CYS A 73 4.26 22.58 -9.28
N GLU A 74 3.97 23.38 -10.31
CA GLU A 74 4.43 24.77 -10.42
C GLU A 74 3.93 25.68 -9.27
N CYS A 75 2.90 25.25 -8.53
CA CYS A 75 2.44 25.95 -7.33
C CYS A 75 3.32 25.73 -6.09
N GLY A 76 4.41 24.95 -6.21
CA GLY A 76 5.34 24.64 -5.12
C GLY A 76 4.99 23.40 -4.30
N TRP A 77 3.93 22.68 -4.67
CA TRP A 77 3.63 21.38 -4.08
C TRP A 77 4.51 20.31 -4.74
N MET A 78 5.19 19.50 -3.95
CA MET A 78 6.12 18.45 -4.41
C MET A 78 5.90 17.19 -3.58
N ASP A 79 5.83 16.03 -4.23
CA ASP A 79 5.90 14.73 -3.56
C ASP A 79 6.96 13.85 -4.22
N ASP A 80 7.97 13.51 -3.41
CA ASP A 80 9.13 12.66 -3.74
C ASP A 80 9.04 11.29 -3.04
N SER A 81 7.83 10.88 -2.63
CA SER A 81 7.65 9.66 -1.85
C SER A 81 7.73 8.40 -2.73
N ILE A 82 8.75 7.58 -2.51
CA ILE A 82 8.89 6.20 -3.03
C ILE A 82 8.64 5.19 -1.89
#